data_AF-A0A7K3WQA4-F1
#
_entry.id   AF-A0A7K3WQA4-F1
#
_cell.length_a   1.000
_cell.length_b   1.000
_cell.length_c   1.000
_cell.angle_alpha   90.00
_cell.angle_beta   90.00
_cell.angle_gamma   90.00
#
_symmetry.space_group_name_H-M   'P 1'
#
loop_
_entity.id
_entity.type
_entity.pdbx_description
1 polymer ?
#
loop_
_entity_poly.entity_id
_entity_poly.type
_entity_poly.pdbx_seq_one_letter_code
_entity_poly.pdbx_strand_id
1 'polypeptide(L)'
;MKIFEKYYRILELPTDSTDVDIKAAYRRLAKLYHPDKSGNQTSRHKFIDVNEAYEVLMNRDAYVRDAVIRYQKRKEAREILQRKYGRDYAAGARERAMGNADLRFREFEKSPIYRTALVINSAANYVFVGIGVVMILSPFVGYYREVVYGRPDGKEAEFHIFPIFLGILFLYGLWYFLIKNKDS
;
A
#
# COMPACT_ATOMS: atom_id res chain seq x y z
N MET A 1 31.21 22.50 -15.05
CA MET A 1 30.60 21.43 -15.88
C MET A 1 31.40 20.14 -15.68
N LYS A 2 30.95 19.22 -14.80
CA LYS A 2 31.74 18.03 -14.38
C LYS A 2 31.86 16.90 -15.42
N ILE A 3 31.13 16.98 -16.53
CA ILE A 3 31.04 15.91 -17.55
C ILE A 3 32.40 15.68 -18.23
N PHE A 4 33.18 16.73 -18.45
CA PHE A 4 34.45 16.65 -19.17
C PHE A 4 35.68 16.52 -18.27
N GLU A 5 35.51 16.63 -16.95
CA GLU A 5 36.62 16.64 -15.99
C GLU A 5 37.48 15.37 -16.07
N LYS A 6 36.84 14.21 -16.32
CA LYS A 6 37.54 12.93 -16.54
C LYS A 6 38.49 13.00 -17.75
N TYR A 7 38.04 13.59 -18.85
CA TYR A 7 38.80 13.66 -20.10
C TYR A 7 39.97 14.64 -20.00
N TYR A 8 39.75 15.77 -19.34
CA TYR A 8 40.82 16.71 -19.00
C TYR A 8 41.89 16.06 -18.11
N ARG A 9 41.47 15.27 -17.12
CA ARG A 9 42.38 14.53 -16.25
C ARG A 9 43.18 13.46 -16.99
N ILE A 10 42.58 12.78 -17.96
CA ILE A 10 43.27 11.79 -18.83
C ILE A 10 44.35 12.47 -19.68
N LEU A 11 44.10 13.68 -20.17
CA LEU A 11 45.09 14.46 -20.91
C LEU A 11 46.07 15.24 -20.02
N GLU A 12 45.99 15.08 -18.69
CA GLU A 12 46.81 15.80 -17.72
C GLU A 12 46.69 17.33 -17.85
N LEU A 13 45.48 17.81 -18.11
CA LEU A 13 45.17 19.22 -18.34
C LEU A 13 44.14 19.74 -17.32
N PRO A 14 44.23 21.03 -16.93
CA PRO A 14 43.17 21.67 -16.17
C PRO A 14 41.93 21.93 -17.06
N THR A 15 40.75 22.03 -16.45
CA THR A 15 39.45 22.10 -17.16
C THR A 15 39.22 23.38 -17.97
N ASP A 16 40.06 24.38 -17.79
CA ASP A 16 40.10 25.66 -18.51
C ASP A 16 41.06 25.67 -19.71
N SER A 17 41.74 24.54 -19.98
CA SER A 17 42.69 24.44 -21.09
C SER A 17 42.03 24.64 -22.46
N THR A 18 42.77 25.28 -23.36
CA THR A 18 42.33 25.60 -24.72
C THR A 18 42.44 24.40 -25.66
N ASP A 19 41.82 24.48 -26.84
CA ASP A 19 41.93 23.44 -27.87
C ASP A 19 43.37 23.25 -28.37
N VAL A 20 44.20 24.29 -28.27
CA VAL A 20 45.63 24.23 -28.61
C VAL A 20 46.36 23.35 -27.59
N ASP A 21 46.08 23.54 -26.30
CA ASP A 21 46.65 22.77 -25.20
C ASP A 21 46.22 21.29 -25.27
N ILE A 22 44.93 21.06 -25.57
CA ILE A 22 44.36 19.72 -25.76
C ILE A 22 45.09 18.97 -26.89
N LYS A 23 45.29 19.62 -28.05
CA LYS A 23 46.03 19.04 -29.18
C LYS A 23 47.50 18.78 -28.83
N ALA A 24 48.14 19.66 -28.08
CA ALA A 24 49.52 19.50 -27.66
C ALA A 24 49.69 18.32 -26.69
N ALA A 25 48.83 18.22 -25.69
CA ALA A 25 48.82 17.12 -24.72
C ALA A 25 48.54 15.78 -25.39
N TYR A 26 47.57 15.71 -26.31
CA TYR A 26 47.28 14.50 -27.08
C TYR A 26 48.52 14.02 -27.85
N ARG A 27 49.20 14.90 -28.60
CA ARG A 27 50.42 14.52 -29.35
C ARG A 27 51.53 13.98 -28.43
N ARG A 28 51.71 14.58 -27.25
CA ARG A 28 52.70 14.14 -26.25
C ARG A 28 52.37 12.75 -25.72
N LEU A 29 51.14 12.54 -25.27
CA LEU A 29 50.68 11.30 -24.64
C LEU A 29 50.53 10.16 -25.66
N ALA A 30 50.06 10.45 -26.89
CA ALA A 30 49.97 9.48 -27.98
C ALA A 30 51.35 8.93 -28.37
N LYS A 31 52.39 9.78 -28.40
CA LYS A 31 53.77 9.34 -28.66
C LYS A 31 54.35 8.51 -27.52
N LEU A 32 53.94 8.78 -26.28
CA LEU A 32 54.38 8.06 -25.08
C LEU A 32 53.76 6.67 -24.99
N TYR A 33 52.46 6.56 -25.26
CA TYR A 33 51.69 5.32 -25.14
C TYR A 33 51.50 4.59 -26.47
N HIS A 34 52.21 4.99 -27.54
CA HIS A 34 52.09 4.35 -28.84
C HIS A 34 52.42 2.84 -28.73
N PRO A 35 51.59 1.95 -29.29
CA PRO A 35 51.75 0.50 -29.16
C PRO A 35 53.11 0.01 -29.69
N ASP A 36 53.68 0.64 -30.72
CA ASP A 36 55.03 0.27 -31.22
C ASP A 36 56.18 0.54 -30.23
N LYS A 37 56.05 1.56 -29.37
CA LYS A 37 57.14 1.94 -28.45
C LYS A 37 57.05 1.24 -27.11
N SER A 38 55.88 0.72 -26.76
CA SER A 38 55.63 0.11 -25.48
C SER A 38 54.62 -1.02 -25.67
N GLY A 39 55.14 -2.22 -25.98
CA GLY A 39 54.35 -3.43 -26.28
C GLY A 39 53.56 -4.03 -25.10
N ASN A 40 53.30 -3.25 -24.05
CA ASN A 40 52.63 -3.71 -22.83
C ASN A 40 51.12 -3.42 -22.91
N GLN A 41 50.29 -4.33 -22.38
CA GLN A 41 48.83 -4.20 -22.32
C GLN A 41 48.37 -2.84 -21.74
N THR A 42 49.09 -2.36 -20.73
CA THR A 42 48.82 -1.08 -20.04
C THR A 42 48.95 0.13 -20.97
N SER A 43 49.92 0.14 -21.88
CA SER A 43 50.10 1.23 -22.85
C SER A 43 48.95 1.30 -23.85
N ARG A 44 48.45 0.13 -24.28
CA ARG A 44 47.31 0.04 -25.19
C ARG A 44 46.03 0.64 -24.58
N HIS A 45 45.74 0.33 -23.32
CA HIS A 45 44.58 0.88 -22.62
C HIS A 45 44.69 2.39 -22.46
N LYS A 46 45.86 2.89 -22.03
CA LYS A 46 46.11 4.33 -21.90
C LYS A 46 46.01 5.07 -23.24
N PHE A 47 46.47 4.45 -24.33
CA PHE A 47 46.34 5.03 -25.66
C PHE A 47 44.88 5.18 -26.09
N ILE A 48 44.05 4.16 -25.82
CA ILE A 48 42.60 4.21 -26.08
C ILE A 48 41.94 5.34 -25.27
N ASP A 49 42.23 5.42 -23.97
CA ASP A 49 41.67 6.45 -23.09
C ASP A 49 42.07 7.86 -23.56
N VAL A 50 43.34 8.07 -23.94
CA VAL A 50 43.86 9.35 -24.46
C VAL A 50 43.17 9.72 -25.77
N ASN A 51 42.94 8.75 -26.66
CA ASN A 51 42.24 8.99 -27.91
C ASN A 51 40.77 9.35 -27.69
N GLU A 52 40.06 8.61 -26.83
CA GLU A 52 38.67 8.92 -26.45
C GLU A 52 38.57 10.34 -25.83
N ALA A 53 39.50 10.67 -24.93
CA ALA A 53 39.52 11.99 -24.29
C ALA A 53 39.70 13.13 -25.29
N TYR A 54 40.62 12.96 -26.25
CA TYR A 54 40.83 13.94 -27.31
C TYR A 54 39.58 14.10 -28.20
N GLU A 55 38.98 13.00 -28.66
CA GLU A 55 37.80 13.04 -29.52
C GLU A 55 36.60 13.72 -28.85
N VAL A 56 36.36 13.41 -27.57
CA VAL A 56 35.25 14.01 -26.80
C VAL A 56 35.49 15.49 -26.52
N LEU A 57 36.73 15.88 -26.17
CA LEU A 57 37.06 17.28 -25.89
C LEU A 57 37.11 18.14 -27.16
N MET A 58 37.44 17.58 -28.32
CA MET A 58 37.36 18.32 -29.59
C MET A 58 35.92 18.47 -30.10
N ASN A 59 35.00 17.58 -29.71
CA ASN A 59 33.62 17.57 -30.17
C ASN A 59 32.61 17.81 -29.04
N ARG A 60 32.95 18.67 -28.07
CA ARG A 60 32.15 18.91 -26.85
C ARG A 60 30.69 19.23 -27.13
N ASP A 61 30.42 20.10 -28.10
CA ASP A 61 29.06 20.53 -28.42
C ASP A 61 28.22 19.43 -29.05
N ALA A 62 28.81 18.62 -29.93
CA ALA A 62 28.14 17.45 -30.49
C ALA A 62 27.89 16.40 -29.39
N TYR A 63 28.90 16.14 -28.55
CA TYR A 63 28.78 15.20 -27.44
C TYR A 63 27.66 15.57 -26.46
N VAL A 64 27.57 16.85 -26.08
CA VAL A 64 26.52 17.34 -25.18
C VAL A 64 25.14 17.19 -25.82
N ARG A 65 24.98 17.60 -27.08
CA ARG A 65 23.70 17.44 -27.81
C ARG A 65 23.25 15.98 -27.85
N ASP A 66 24.16 15.10 -28.23
CA ASP A 66 23.91 13.66 -28.27
C ASP A 66 23.54 13.07 -26.90
N ALA A 67 24.24 13.50 -25.85
CA ALA A 67 23.94 13.08 -24.48
C ALA A 67 22.53 13.52 -24.04
N VAL A 68 22.13 14.74 -24.39
CA VAL A 68 20.79 15.27 -24.12
C VAL A 68 19.72 14.48 -24.88
N ILE A 69 19.92 14.19 -26.17
CA ILE A 69 18.98 13.41 -26.99
C ILE A 69 18.82 11.99 -26.41
N ARG A 70 19.94 11.33 -26.06
CA ARG A 70 19.89 10.00 -25.41
C ARG A 70 19.16 10.05 -24.09
N TYR A 71 19.35 11.10 -23.30
CA TYR A 71 18.64 11.29 -22.04
C TYR A 71 17.13 11.41 -22.25
N GLN A 72 16.68 12.24 -23.18
CA GLN A 72 15.26 12.42 -23.52
C GLN A 72 14.62 11.11 -23.99
N LYS A 73 15.25 10.42 -24.95
CA LYS A 73 14.75 9.12 -25.44
C LYS A 73 14.61 8.08 -24.34
N ARG A 74 15.60 7.99 -23.42
CA ARG A 74 15.52 7.07 -22.27
C ARG A 74 14.43 7.45 -21.29
N LYS A 75 14.24 8.75 -21.04
CA LYS A 75 13.18 9.25 -20.16
C LYS A 75 11.80 8.87 -20.72
N GLU A 76 11.58 9.13 -22.00
CA GLU A 76 10.33 8.75 -22.71
C GLU A 76 10.11 7.24 -22.71
N ALA A 77 11.13 6.45 -23.06
CA ALA A 77 11.04 4.99 -23.05
C ALA A 77 10.68 4.46 -21.65
N ARG A 78 11.31 4.98 -20.60
CA ARG A 78 11.01 4.59 -19.22
C ARG A 78 9.58 4.94 -18.83
N GLU A 79 9.08 6.10 -19.26
CA GLU A 79 7.72 6.54 -18.99
C GLU A 79 6.68 5.66 -19.72
N ILE A 80 6.94 5.29 -20.97
CA ILE A 80 6.12 4.34 -21.75
C ILE A 80 6.10 2.98 -21.06
N LEU A 81 7.26 2.46 -20.67
CA LEU A 81 7.38 1.20 -19.96
C LEU A 81 6.62 1.25 -18.62
N GLN A 82 6.79 2.31 -17.84
CA GLN A 82 6.10 2.48 -16.57
C GLN A 82 4.58 2.55 -16.75
N ARG A 83 4.09 3.23 -17.79
CA ARG A 83 2.65 3.27 -18.11
C ARG A 83 2.11 1.90 -18.54
N LYS A 84 2.84 1.18 -19.38
CA LYS A 84 2.46 -0.15 -19.88
C LYS A 84 2.46 -1.17 -18.74
N TYR A 85 3.62 -1.38 -18.14
CA TYR A 85 3.80 -2.39 -17.09
C TYR A 85 3.16 -1.99 -15.76
N GLY A 86 3.03 -0.70 -15.44
CA GLY A 86 2.33 -0.25 -14.22
C GLY A 86 0.83 -0.51 -14.27
N ARG A 87 0.19 -0.40 -15.44
CA ARG A 87 -1.20 -0.84 -15.64
C ARG A 87 -1.33 -2.35 -15.54
N ASP A 88 -0.46 -3.09 -16.21
CA ASP A 88 -0.52 -4.55 -16.25
C ASP A 88 -0.30 -5.17 -14.86
N TYR A 89 0.64 -4.62 -14.07
CA TYR A 89 0.88 -5.06 -12.69
C TYR A 89 -0.32 -4.75 -11.79
N ALA A 90 -0.91 -3.56 -11.92
CA ALA A 90 -2.09 -3.17 -11.14
C ALA A 90 -3.34 -4.00 -11.53
N ALA A 91 -3.50 -4.30 -12.82
CA ALA A 91 -4.58 -5.15 -13.31
C ALA A 91 -4.45 -6.58 -12.78
N GLY A 92 -3.27 -7.19 -12.92
CA GLY A 92 -3.03 -8.55 -12.41
C GLY A 92 -3.09 -8.67 -10.89
N ALA A 93 -2.71 -7.62 -10.14
CA ALA A 93 -2.86 -7.60 -8.68
C ALA A 93 -4.34 -7.51 -8.26
N ARG A 94 -5.16 -6.72 -8.95
CA ARG A 94 -6.61 -6.63 -8.70
C ARG A 94 -7.33 -7.93 -9.01
N GLU A 95 -6.99 -8.57 -10.14
CA GLU A 95 -7.57 -9.85 -10.53
C GLU A 95 -7.27 -10.95 -9.51
N ARG A 96 -6.03 -11.05 -9.03
CA ARG A 96 -5.66 -12.00 -7.95
C ARG A 96 -6.32 -11.68 -6.62
N ALA A 97 -6.47 -10.40 -6.26
CA ALA A 97 -7.14 -9.99 -5.04
C ALA A 97 -8.64 -10.33 -5.08
N MET A 98 -9.30 -10.14 -6.22
CA MET A 98 -10.70 -10.52 -6.44
C MET A 98 -10.88 -12.04 -6.39
N GLY A 99 -10.03 -12.81 -7.08
CA GLY A 99 -10.07 -14.27 -7.03
C GLY A 99 -9.87 -14.84 -5.63
N ASN A 100 -8.91 -14.30 -4.87
CA ASN A 100 -8.67 -14.72 -3.49
C ASN A 100 -9.81 -14.29 -2.53
N ALA A 101 -10.42 -13.12 -2.75
CA ALA A 101 -11.56 -12.67 -1.95
C ALA A 101 -12.79 -13.57 -2.15
N ASP A 102 -13.09 -13.94 -3.39
CA ASP A 102 -14.20 -14.83 -3.74
C ASP A 102 -14.01 -16.25 -3.18
N LEU A 103 -12.79 -16.78 -3.26
CA LEU A 103 -12.46 -18.09 -2.68
C LEU A 103 -12.63 -18.07 -1.16
N ARG A 104 -12.13 -17.02 -0.50
CA ARG A 104 -12.21 -16.85 0.97
C ARG A 104 -13.65 -16.71 1.44
N PHE A 105 -14.52 -16.05 0.66
CA PHE A 105 -15.94 -15.93 0.98
C PHE A 105 -16.68 -17.26 0.82
N ARG A 106 -16.49 -17.96 -0.31
CA ARG A 106 -17.08 -19.30 -0.54
C ARG A 106 -16.64 -20.34 0.50
N GLU A 107 -15.39 -20.25 0.93
CA GLU A 107 -14.83 -21.13 1.96
C GLU A 107 -15.38 -20.79 3.35
N PHE A 108 -15.57 -19.49 3.63
CA PHE A 108 -16.25 -19.03 4.84
C PHE A 108 -17.71 -19.49 4.90
N GLU A 109 -18.47 -19.41 3.80
CA GLU A 109 -19.87 -19.91 3.74
C GLU A 109 -19.99 -21.41 4.04
N LYS A 110 -18.98 -22.20 3.67
CA LYS A 110 -18.91 -23.64 3.94
C LYS A 110 -18.45 -23.94 5.37
N SER A 111 -17.89 -22.97 6.08
CA SER A 111 -17.41 -23.16 7.44
C SER A 111 -18.57 -23.38 8.42
N PRO A 112 -18.38 -24.20 9.47
CA PRO A 112 -19.34 -24.31 10.57
C PRO A 112 -19.64 -22.96 11.24
N ILE A 113 -18.64 -22.07 11.25
CA ILE A 113 -18.68 -20.75 11.89
C ILE A 113 -19.75 -19.84 11.26
N TYR A 114 -19.88 -19.86 9.93
CA TYR A 114 -20.91 -19.06 9.23
C TYR A 114 -22.33 -19.50 9.59
N ARG A 115 -22.58 -20.82 9.58
CA ARG A 115 -23.88 -21.37 9.99
C ARG A 115 -24.20 -21.04 11.44
N THR A 116 -23.21 -21.14 12.34
CA THR A 116 -23.41 -20.75 13.73
C THR A 116 -23.63 -19.26 13.90
N ALA A 117 -22.95 -18.40 13.13
CA ALA A 117 -23.14 -16.95 13.23
C ALA A 117 -24.57 -16.51 12.86
N LEU A 118 -25.15 -17.11 11.81
CA LEU A 118 -26.55 -16.86 11.43
C LEU A 118 -27.55 -17.29 12.54
N VAL A 119 -27.30 -18.44 13.16
CA VAL A 119 -28.18 -19.00 14.19
C VAL A 119 -28.02 -18.29 15.53
N ILE A 120 -26.80 -17.90 15.91
CA ILE A 120 -26.50 -17.20 17.17
C ILE A 120 -27.27 -15.88 17.26
N ASN A 121 -27.31 -15.10 16.18
CA ASN A 121 -28.04 -13.83 16.19
C ASN A 121 -29.55 -14.07 16.36
N SER A 122 -30.08 -15.08 15.66
CA SER A 122 -31.49 -15.46 15.78
C SER A 122 -31.84 -15.95 17.19
N ALA A 123 -31.00 -16.83 17.77
CA ALA A 123 -31.22 -17.38 19.10
C ALA A 123 -31.07 -16.33 20.22
N ALA A 124 -30.07 -15.45 20.13
CA ALA A 124 -29.87 -14.36 21.08
C ALA A 124 -31.08 -13.42 21.14
N ASN A 125 -31.68 -13.12 19.98
CA ASN A 125 -32.87 -12.26 19.91
C ASN A 125 -34.06 -12.85 20.69
N TYR A 126 -34.30 -14.16 20.61
CA TYR A 126 -35.36 -14.80 21.39
C TYR A 126 -35.10 -14.77 22.90
N VAL A 127 -33.84 -14.89 23.31
CA VAL A 127 -33.45 -14.77 24.74
C VAL A 127 -33.74 -13.35 25.23
N PHE A 128 -33.36 -12.32 24.47
CA PHE A 128 -33.66 -10.93 24.84
C PHE A 128 -35.16 -10.64 24.89
N VAL A 129 -35.95 -11.13 23.94
CA VAL A 129 -37.42 -11.02 23.99
C VAL A 129 -37.96 -11.69 25.26
N GLY A 130 -37.47 -12.90 25.58
CA GLY A 130 -37.86 -13.62 26.80
C GLY A 130 -37.57 -12.82 28.08
N ILE A 131 -36.39 -12.21 28.19
CA ILE A 131 -36.03 -11.33 29.32
C ILE A 131 -37.02 -10.17 29.44
N GLY A 132 -37.34 -9.50 28.34
CA GLY A 132 -38.31 -8.39 28.34
C GLY A 132 -39.70 -8.83 28.79
N VAL A 133 -40.17 -10.00 28.35
CA VAL A 133 -41.47 -10.57 28.77
C VAL A 133 -41.45 -10.91 30.27
N VAL A 134 -40.37 -11.52 30.77
CA VAL A 134 -40.23 -11.83 32.20
C VAL A 134 -40.23 -10.56 33.05
N MET A 135 -39.55 -9.49 32.61
CA MET A 135 -39.56 -8.20 33.30
C MET A 135 -40.95 -7.58 33.39
N ILE A 136 -41.78 -7.76 32.36
CA ILE A 136 -43.17 -7.27 32.34
C ILE A 136 -44.07 -8.13 33.23
N LEU A 137 -43.91 -9.46 33.21
CA LEU A 137 -44.77 -10.38 33.97
C LEU A 137 -44.40 -10.49 35.46
N SER A 138 -43.12 -10.27 35.81
CA SER A 138 -42.61 -10.44 37.17
C SER A 138 -43.39 -9.62 38.22
N PRO A 139 -43.73 -8.34 38.00
CA PRO A 139 -44.54 -7.57 38.95
C PRO A 139 -45.95 -8.12 39.16
N PHE A 140 -46.58 -8.67 38.11
CA PHE A 140 -47.91 -9.30 38.23
C PHE A 140 -47.86 -10.58 39.05
N VAL A 141 -46.85 -11.42 38.80
CA VAL A 141 -46.64 -12.66 39.56
C VAL A 141 -46.32 -12.36 41.03
N GLY A 142 -45.47 -11.35 41.28
CA GLY A 142 -45.13 -10.88 42.62
C GLY A 142 -46.37 -10.39 43.36
N TYR A 143 -47.12 -9.45 42.76
CA TYR A 143 -48.34 -8.92 43.34
C TYR A 143 -49.39 -10.00 43.61
N TYR A 144 -49.64 -10.90 42.66
CA TYR A 144 -50.56 -12.02 42.85
C TYR A 144 -50.15 -12.91 44.02
N ARG A 145 -48.85 -13.23 44.13
CA ARG A 145 -48.32 -14.02 45.25
C ARG A 145 -48.53 -13.30 46.58
N GLU A 146 -48.24 -12.00 46.65
CA GLU A 146 -48.40 -11.22 47.87
C GLU A 146 -49.87 -11.10 48.31
N VAL A 147 -50.78 -10.93 47.36
CA VAL A 147 -52.22 -10.89 47.63
C VAL A 147 -52.75 -12.23 48.15
N VAL A 148 -52.29 -13.35 47.60
CA VAL A 148 -52.79 -14.69 47.95
C VAL A 148 -52.14 -15.25 49.23
N TYR A 149 -50.83 -15.08 49.39
CA TYR A 149 -50.06 -15.70 50.48
C TYR A 149 -49.69 -14.72 51.61
N GLY A 150 -49.97 -13.43 51.43
CA GLY A 150 -49.55 -12.37 52.35
C GLY A 150 -48.05 -12.07 52.23
N ARG A 151 -47.67 -10.84 52.60
CA ARG A 151 -46.24 -10.47 52.68
C ARG A 151 -45.61 -10.97 53.98
N PRO A 152 -44.33 -11.41 53.95
CA PRO A 152 -43.62 -11.85 55.15
C PRO A 152 -43.41 -10.73 56.19
N ASP A 153 -43.35 -9.48 55.75
CA ASP A 153 -43.13 -8.30 56.59
C ASP A 153 -44.43 -7.71 57.17
N GLY A 154 -45.58 -8.35 56.89
CA GLY A 154 -46.90 -7.93 57.39
C GLY A 154 -47.46 -6.67 56.73
N LYS A 155 -46.81 -6.13 55.69
CA LYS A 155 -47.31 -4.96 54.95
C LYS A 155 -48.33 -5.35 53.89
N GLU A 156 -49.10 -4.38 53.43
CA GLU A 156 -50.00 -4.55 52.29
C GLU A 156 -49.23 -4.85 51.01
N ALA A 157 -49.85 -5.60 50.09
CA ALA A 157 -49.27 -5.92 48.79
C ALA A 157 -49.03 -4.64 47.98
N GLU A 158 -47.87 -4.53 47.34
CA GLU A 158 -47.49 -3.33 46.58
C GLU A 158 -47.21 -3.70 45.13
N PHE A 159 -47.81 -2.96 44.21
CA PHE A 159 -47.62 -3.17 42.79
C PHE A 159 -46.54 -2.25 42.23
N HIS A 160 -45.42 -2.83 41.79
CA HIS A 160 -44.32 -2.07 41.23
C HIS A 160 -44.44 -1.92 39.71
N ILE A 161 -44.71 -0.69 39.25
CA ILE A 161 -44.90 -0.36 37.81
C ILE A 161 -43.55 -0.17 37.09
N PHE A 162 -42.50 0.25 37.80
CA PHE A 162 -41.21 0.60 37.21
C PHE A 162 -40.58 -0.50 36.33
N PRO A 163 -40.57 -1.79 36.73
CA PRO A 163 -40.03 -2.86 35.88
C PRO A 163 -40.81 -3.08 34.58
N ILE A 164 -42.12 -2.81 34.58
CA ILE A 164 -42.98 -2.92 33.40
C ILE A 164 -42.59 -1.87 32.37
N PHE A 165 -42.43 -0.62 32.82
CA PHE A 165 -42.00 0.48 31.95
C PHE A 165 -40.62 0.19 31.33
N LEU A 166 -39.69 -0.32 32.14
CA LEU A 166 -38.36 -0.69 31.67
C LEU A 166 -38.41 -1.85 30.65
N GLY A 167 -39.25 -2.86 30.89
CA GLY A 167 -39.45 -3.98 29.98
C GLY A 167 -40.06 -3.56 28.64
N ILE A 168 -41.04 -2.66 28.64
CA ILE A 168 -41.63 -2.10 27.41
C ILE A 168 -40.60 -1.30 26.62
N LEU A 169 -39.84 -0.42 27.28
CA LEU A 169 -38.79 0.37 26.64
C LEU A 169 -37.69 -0.52 26.04
N PHE A 170 -37.31 -1.57 26.76
CA PHE A 170 -36.32 -2.55 26.31
C PHE A 170 -36.79 -3.32 25.07
N LEU A 171 -38.02 -3.84 25.06
CA LEU A 171 -38.59 -4.53 23.90
C LEU A 171 -38.75 -3.60 22.69
N TYR A 172 -39.13 -2.34 22.91
CA TYR A 172 -39.22 -1.34 21.85
C TYR A 172 -37.83 -1.05 21.23
N GLY A 173 -36.80 -0.88 22.06
CA GLY A 173 -35.42 -0.71 21.60
C GLY A 173 -34.91 -1.91 20.80
N LEU A 174 -35.21 -3.13 21.26
CA LEU A 174 -34.87 -4.36 20.55
C LEU A 174 -35.59 -4.45 19.19
N TRP A 175 -36.88 -4.14 19.14
CA TRP A 175 -37.66 -4.09 17.89
C TRP A 175 -37.07 -3.09 16.90
N TYR A 176 -36.75 -1.88 17.37
CA TYR A 176 -36.14 -0.83 16.55
C TYR A 176 -34.77 -1.26 16.00
N PHE A 177 -33.92 -1.86 16.83
CA PHE A 177 -32.61 -2.36 16.40
C PHE A 177 -32.71 -3.52 15.39
N LEU A 178 -33.66 -4.42 15.56
CA LEU A 178 -33.78 -5.62 14.72
C LEU A 178 -34.43 -5.38 13.36
N ILE A 179 -35.41 -4.47 13.29
CA ILE A 179 -36.18 -4.24 12.06
C ILE A 179 -35.62 -3.06 11.28
N LYS A 180 -35.33 -1.93 11.92
CA LYS A 180 -34.85 -0.74 11.20
C LYS A 180 -33.47 -0.95 10.58
N ASN A 181 -32.65 -1.80 11.17
CA ASN A 181 -31.27 -2.04 10.73
C ASN A 181 -31.16 -3.13 9.64
N LYS A 182 -32.28 -3.71 9.19
CA LYS A 182 -32.32 -4.64 8.06
C LYS A 182 -32.61 -3.97 6.71
N ASP A 183 -33.11 -2.73 6.72
CA ASP A 183 -33.56 -2.01 5.52
C ASP A 183 -32.56 -0.91 5.05
N SER A 184 -31.32 -0.91 5.56
CA SER A 184 -30.22 0.00 5.18
C SER A 184 -28.99 -0.79 4.76
#